data_AF-A0A560HJ05-F1
#
_entry.id   AF-A0A560HJ05-F1
#
_cell.length_a   1.000
_cell.length_b   1.000
_cell.length_c   1.000
_cell.angle_alpha   90.00
_cell.angle_beta   90.00
_cell.angle_gamma   90.00
#
_symmetry.space_group_name_H-M   'P 1'
#
loop_
_entity.id
_entity.type
_entity.pdbx_description
1 polymer ?
#
loop_
_entity_poly.entity_id
_entity_poly.type
_entity_poly.pdbx_seq_one_letter_code
_entity_poly.pdbx_strand_id
1 'polypeptide(L)'
;MERPEILAAMAELKLYGMKAAYDEIITTAVKRQHEPQRIVGDLLSAEISEKQTRSIRYQITLAKLPLAKDIDDFAFDGTPINQTLVRDLAAGDFLAHQRNVVLVGGTALAS
;
A
#
# COMPACT_ATOMS: atom_id res chain seq x y z
N MET A 1 -24.82 22.21 -3.03
CA MET A 1 -24.84 20.80 -3.45
C MET A 1 -25.33 20.00 -2.27
N GLU A 2 -26.35 19.19 -2.49
CA GLU A 2 -26.87 18.29 -1.46
C GLU A 2 -25.96 17.06 -1.29
N ARG A 3 -25.99 16.41 -0.12
CA ARG A 3 -25.22 15.17 0.15
C ARG A 3 -25.20 14.17 -1.02
N PRO A 4 -26.33 13.79 -1.65
CA PRO A 4 -26.32 12.84 -2.77
C PRO A 4 -25.52 13.34 -3.98
N GLU A 5 -25.54 14.63 -4.29
CA GLU A 5 -24.78 15.22 -5.40
C GLU A 5 -23.27 15.19 -5.11
N ILE A 6 -22.88 15.44 -3.86
CA ILE A 6 -21.48 15.38 -3.42
C ILE A 6 -20.95 13.94 -3.54
N LEU A 7 -21.71 12.95 -3.07
CA LEU A 7 -21.30 11.55 -3.16
C LEU A 7 -21.28 11.04 -4.61
N ALA A 8 -22.16 11.55 -5.48
CA ALA A 8 -22.14 11.25 -6.91
C ALA A 8 -20.90 11.84 -7.59
N ALA A 9 -20.60 13.11 -7.35
CA ALA A 9 -19.40 13.78 -7.88
C ALA A 9 -18.10 13.09 -7.39
N MET A 10 -18.04 12.69 -6.12
CA MET A 10 -16.90 11.92 -5.59
C MET A 10 -16.75 10.56 -6.30
N ALA A 11 -17.85 9.89 -6.63
CA ALA A 11 -17.80 8.64 -7.38
C ALA A 11 -17.30 8.85 -8.82
N GLU A 12 -17.77 9.91 -9.49
CA GLU A 12 -17.34 10.27 -10.85
C GLU A 12 -15.85 10.63 -10.91
N LEU A 13 -15.37 11.40 -9.93
CA LEU A 13 -13.96 11.77 -9.77
C LEU A 13 -13.09 10.64 -9.21
N LYS A 14 -13.66 9.45 -8.93
CA LYS A 14 -12.98 8.29 -8.35
C LYS A 14 -12.31 8.59 -7.00
N LEU A 15 -12.92 9.47 -6.21
CA LEU A 15 -12.50 9.86 -4.86
C LEU A 15 -13.06 8.88 -3.82
N TYR A 16 -12.59 7.63 -3.90
CA TYR A 16 -13.17 6.53 -3.11
C TYR A 16 -12.92 6.68 -1.61
N GLY A 17 -11.77 7.20 -1.21
CA GLY A 17 -11.43 7.42 0.20
C GLY A 17 -12.27 8.55 0.79
N MET A 18 -12.44 9.66 0.06
CA MET A 18 -13.35 10.73 0.48
C MET A 18 -14.78 10.22 0.63
N LYS A 19 -15.28 9.48 -0.36
CA LYS A 19 -16.64 8.97 -0.38
C LYS A 19 -16.93 8.06 0.82
N ALA A 20 -15.97 7.20 1.18
CA ALA A 20 -16.09 6.28 2.31
C ALA A 20 -16.07 7.01 3.66
N ALA A 21 -15.23 8.04 3.80
CA ALA A 21 -15.06 8.77 5.06
C ALA A 21 -16.02 9.96 5.24
N TYR A 22 -16.79 10.31 4.20
CA TYR A 22 -17.61 11.52 4.16
C TYR A 22 -18.56 11.65 5.35
N ASP A 23 -19.40 10.65 5.59
CA ASP A 23 -20.43 10.73 6.64
C ASP A 23 -19.82 10.84 8.04
N GLU A 24 -18.72 10.12 8.29
CA GLU A 24 -18.01 10.14 9.56
C GLU A 24 -17.33 11.50 9.82
N ILE A 25 -16.63 12.03 8.82
CA ILE A 25 -15.93 13.32 8.91
C ILE A 25 -16.93 14.46 9.08
N ILE A 26 -18.03 14.47 8.32
CA ILE A 26 -19.07 15.50 8.45
C ILE A 26 -19.76 15.41 9.80
N THR A 27 -20.10 14.21 10.28
CA THR A 27 -20.70 14.03 11.61
C THR A 27 -19.78 14.55 12.72
N THR A 28 -18.48 14.27 12.59
CA THR A 28 -17.47 14.75 13.55
C THR A 28 -17.29 16.26 13.48
N ALA A 29 -17.28 16.82 12.26
CA ALA A 29 -17.16 18.25 12.02
C ALA A 29 -18.33 19.05 12.59
N VAL A 30 -19.55 18.54 12.47
CA VAL A 30 -20.74 19.15 13.07
C VAL A 30 -20.67 19.10 14.60
N LYS A 31 -20.25 17.97 15.17
CA LYS A 31 -20.11 17.80 16.63
C LYS A 31 -19.01 18.67 17.24
N ARG A 32 -17.90 18.87 16.52
CA ARG A 32 -16.70 19.56 17.02
C ARG A 32 -16.51 20.97 16.46
N GLN A 33 -17.47 21.46 15.67
CA GLN A 33 -17.39 22.75 14.97
C GLN A 33 -16.07 22.95 14.23
N HIS A 34 -15.64 21.92 13.47
CA HIS A 34 -14.41 22.02 12.70
C HIS A 34 -14.52 23.11 11.64
N GLU A 35 -13.46 23.91 11.52
CA GLU A 35 -13.38 24.90 10.45
C GLU A 35 -13.43 24.21 9.08
N PRO A 36 -14.02 24.85 8.06
CA PRO A 36 -14.15 24.26 6.72
C PRO A 36 -12.82 23.75 6.15
N GLN A 37 -11.73 24.45 6.43
CA GLN A 37 -10.37 24.06 6.01
C GLN A 37 -9.95 22.71 6.59
N ARG A 38 -10.34 22.43 7.85
CA ARG A 38 -10.04 21.17 8.52
C ARG A 38 -10.83 20.01 7.91
N ILE A 39 -12.10 20.22 7.61
CA ILE A 39 -12.96 19.22 6.95
C ILE A 39 -12.38 18.81 5.60
N VAL A 40 -11.98 19.79 4.79
CA VAL A 40 -11.34 19.55 3.49
C VAL A 40 -10.02 18.79 3.66
N GLY A 41 -9.21 19.17 4.67
CA GLY A 41 -7.96 18.47 4.98
C GLY A 41 -8.16 17.01 5.38
N ASP A 42 -9.14 16.72 6.22
CA ASP A 42 -9.44 15.36 6.69
C ASP A 42 -9.98 14.49 5.52
N LEU A 43 -10.83 15.05 4.65
CA LEU A 43 -11.30 14.38 3.42
C LEU A 43 -10.14 14.08 2.47
N LEU A 44 -9.25 15.04 2.21
CA LEU A 44 -8.09 14.85 1.34
C LEU A 44 -7.13 13.80 1.90
N SER A 45 -6.94 13.78 3.22
CA SER A 45 -6.09 12.79 3.89
C SER A 45 -6.65 11.37 3.73
N ALA A 46 -7.97 11.19 3.85
CA ALA A 46 -8.62 9.91 3.60
C ALA A 46 -8.41 9.43 2.15
N GLU A 47 -8.52 10.33 1.18
CA GLU A 47 -8.28 10.01 -0.23
C GLU A 47 -6.83 9.61 -0.53
N ILE A 48 -5.86 10.32 0.05
CA ILE A 48 -4.44 10.03 -0.12
C ILE A 48 -4.12 8.64 0.45
N SER A 49 -4.62 8.32 1.65
CA SER A 49 -4.43 7.03 2.29
C SER A 49 -5.00 5.88 1.46
N GLU A 50 -6.21 6.07 0.90
CA GLU A 50 -6.85 5.07 0.04
C GLU A 50 -6.08 4.88 -1.27
N LYS A 51 -5.62 5.97 -1.90
CA LYS A 51 -4.79 5.91 -3.11
C LYS A 51 -3.46 5.21 -2.88
N GLN A 52 -2.80 5.48 -1.76
CA GLN A 52 -1.55 4.80 -1.39
C GLN A 52 -1.77 3.30 -1.17
N THR A 53 -2.80 2.94 -0.41
CA THR A 53 -3.19 1.54 -0.16
C THR A 53 -3.49 0.81 -1.47
N ARG A 54 -4.25 1.45 -2.37
CA ARG A 54 -4.57 0.89 -3.69
C ARG A 54 -3.34 0.77 -4.58
N SER A 55 -2.44 1.75 -4.55
CA SER A 55 -1.19 1.72 -5.31
C SER A 55 -0.28 0.57 -4.87
N ILE A 56 -0.13 0.36 -3.55
CA ILE A 56 0.66 -0.75 -2.99
C ILE A 56 0.04 -2.09 -3.41
N ARG A 57 -1.28 -2.26 -3.21
CA ARG A 57 -2.00 -3.48 -3.62
C ARG A 57 -1.89 -3.74 -5.13
N TYR A 58 -1.98 -2.70 -5.94
CA TYR A 58 -1.85 -2.80 -7.38
C TYR A 58 -0.43 -3.20 -7.78
N GLN A 59 0.60 -2.59 -7.19
CA GLN A 59 2.00 -2.97 -7.42
C GLN A 59 2.27 -4.44 -7.04
N ILE A 60 1.77 -4.89 -5.90
CA ILE A 60 1.88 -6.29 -5.46
C ILE A 60 1.16 -7.24 -6.43
N THR A 61 -0.07 -6.90 -6.82
CA THR A 61 -0.87 -7.72 -7.76
C THR A 61 -0.21 -7.77 -9.15
N LEU A 62 0.30 -6.64 -9.63
CA LEU A 62 0.87 -6.52 -10.98
C LEU A 62 2.27 -7.10 -11.08
N ALA A 63 3.03 -7.10 -9.98
CA ALA A 63 4.26 -7.86 -9.86
C ALA A 63 4.05 -9.37 -10.03
N LYS A 64 2.78 -9.85 -10.06
CA LYS A 64 2.41 -11.27 -10.12
C LYS A 64 3.32 -12.08 -9.22
N LEU A 65 3.60 -11.56 -8.01
CA LEU A 65 4.41 -12.27 -7.03
C LEU A 65 3.71 -13.62 -6.88
N PRO A 66 4.36 -14.72 -7.32
CA PRO A 66 3.75 -16.04 -7.20
C PRO A 66 3.36 -16.20 -5.74
N LEU A 67 2.14 -16.70 -5.48
CA LEU A 67 1.61 -16.95 -4.13
C LEU A 67 2.78 -17.44 -3.29
N ALA A 68 3.30 -16.55 -2.43
CA ALA A 68 4.67 -16.68 -1.98
C ALA A 68 4.78 -18.03 -1.29
N LYS A 69 5.68 -18.90 -1.78
CA LYS A 69 6.36 -19.73 -0.81
C LYS A 69 7.03 -18.72 0.09
N ASP A 70 6.52 -18.59 1.32
CA ASP A 70 7.21 -17.80 2.30
C ASP A 70 8.65 -18.33 2.37
N ILE A 71 9.61 -17.50 2.79
CA ILE A 71 10.99 -17.97 2.95
C ILE A 71 11.05 -19.17 3.92
N ASP A 72 10.03 -19.28 4.78
CA ASP A 72 9.82 -20.42 5.66
C ASP A 72 9.34 -21.69 4.94
N ASP A 73 8.67 -21.57 3.80
CA ASP A 73 8.24 -22.67 2.94
C ASP A 73 9.25 -23.03 1.83
N PHE A 74 10.36 -22.29 1.71
CA PHE A 74 11.40 -22.57 0.73
C PHE A 74 12.29 -23.72 1.22
N ALA A 75 12.27 -24.85 0.49
CA ALA A 75 13.18 -25.96 0.73
C ALA A 75 14.57 -25.63 0.14
N PHE A 76 15.54 -25.33 1.01
CA PHE A 76 16.93 -25.07 0.63
C PHE A 76 17.70 -26.36 0.33
N ASP A 77 17.19 -27.52 0.75
CA ASP A 77 17.80 -28.83 0.54
C ASP A 77 18.04 -29.11 -0.94
N GLY A 78 19.29 -29.46 -1.28
CA GLY A 78 19.70 -29.76 -2.66
C GLY A 78 19.91 -28.52 -3.54
N THR A 79 19.79 -27.31 -3.00
CA THR A 79 20.14 -26.07 -3.72
C THR A 79 21.54 -25.57 -3.33
N PRO A 80 22.28 -24.92 -4.25
CA PRO A 80 23.55 -24.26 -3.91
C PRO A 80 23.36 -22.91 -3.18
N ILE A 81 22.14 -22.59 -2.75
CA ILE A 81 21.76 -21.27 -2.21
C ILE A 81 22.15 -21.19 -0.73
N ASN A 82 22.77 -20.08 -0.32
CA ASN A 82 23.09 -19.82 1.08
C ASN A 82 21.84 -19.39 1.86
N GLN A 83 21.26 -20.32 2.63
CA GLN A 83 20.05 -20.09 3.42
C GLN A 83 20.21 -18.96 4.45
N THR A 84 21.32 -18.89 5.16
CA THR A 84 21.55 -17.85 6.19
C THR A 84 21.54 -16.47 5.57
N LEU A 85 22.26 -16.29 4.45
CA LEU A 85 22.27 -15.03 3.72
C LEU A 85 20.86 -14.62 3.24
N VAL A 86 20.08 -15.56 2.73
CA VAL A 86 18.70 -15.28 2.28
C VAL A 86 17.82 -14.85 3.45
N ARG A 87 17.93 -15.50 4.62
CA ARG A 87 17.17 -15.13 5.82
C ARG A 87 17.58 -13.78 6.40
N ASP A 88 18.87 -13.47 6.41
CA ASP A 88 19.40 -12.17 6.85
C ASP A 88 18.92 -11.02 5.94
N LEU A 89 18.90 -11.25 4.63
CA LEU A 89 18.35 -10.29 3.66
C LEU A 89 16.84 -10.12 3.86
N ALA A 90 16.11 -11.19 4.13
CA ALA A 90 14.67 -11.14 4.39
C ALA A 90 14.30 -10.40 5.66
N ALA A 91 15.10 -10.53 6.72
CA ALA A 91 14.94 -9.80 7.97
C ALA A 91 15.11 -8.28 7.78
N GLY A 92 15.80 -7.85 6.72
CA GLY A 92 15.92 -6.44 6.36
C GLY A 92 16.96 -5.67 7.17
N ASP A 93 17.80 -6.35 7.95
CA ASP A 93 18.83 -5.72 8.81
C ASP A 93 19.80 -4.83 8.02
N PHE A 94 20.00 -5.09 6.74
CA PHE A 94 20.85 -4.26 5.88
C PHE A 94 20.35 -2.81 5.75
N LEU A 95 19.03 -2.57 5.88
CA LEU A 95 18.45 -1.22 5.84
C LEU A 95 18.88 -0.40 7.06
N ALA A 96 18.83 -0.99 8.26
CA ALA A 96 19.27 -0.34 9.50
C ALA A 96 20.78 -0.06 9.48
N HIS A 97 21.56 -0.93 8.85
CA HIS A 97 23.01 -0.80 8.75
C HIS A 97 23.49 -0.04 7.50
N GLN A 98 22.58 0.51 6.68
CA GLN A 98 22.88 1.20 5.42
C GLN A 98 23.82 0.40 4.49
N ARG A 99 23.66 -0.93 4.48
CA ARG A 99 24.46 -1.83 3.64
C ARG A 99 23.78 -1.97 2.27
N ASN A 100 24.56 -1.82 1.21
CA ASN A 100 24.07 -2.00 -0.15
C ASN A 100 23.91 -3.49 -0.48
N VAL A 101 22.81 -3.83 -1.14
CA VAL A 101 22.56 -5.17 -1.69
C VAL A 101 22.71 -5.09 -3.21
N VAL A 102 23.60 -5.91 -3.77
CA VAL A 102 23.81 -6.01 -5.22
C VAL A 102 23.31 -7.37 -5.68
N LEU A 103 22.28 -7.38 -6.51
CA LEU A 103 21.72 -8.60 -7.09
C LEU A 103 22.38 -8.86 -8.45
N VAL A 104 23.06 -9.98 -8.58
CA VAL A 104 23.75 -10.39 -9.82
C VAL A 104 23.19 -11.73 -10.27
N GLY A 105 22.67 -11.79 -11.48
CA GLY A 105 22.12 -13.00 -12.08
C GLY A 105 21.94 -12.85 -13.59
N GLY A 106 21.93 -13.96 -14.31
CA GLY A 106 21.55 -13.98 -15.73
C GLY A 106 20.05 -13.76 -15.90
N THR A 107 19.62 -13.12 -16.99
CA THR A 107 18.20 -12.97 -17.32
C THR A 107 17.58 -14.34 -17.60
N ALA A 108 16.79 -14.88 -16.68
CA ALA A 108 15.88 -15.97 -16.98
C ALA A 108 14.61 -15.37 -17.61
N LEU A 109 14.42 -15.60 -18.91
CA LEU A 109 13.12 -15.39 -19.55
C LEU A 109 12.13 -16.34 -18.87
N ALA A 110 11.08 -15.78 -18.27
CA ALA A 110 9.92 -16.55 -17.84
C ALA A 110 9.23 -17.11 -19.10
N SER A 111 9.60 -18.33 -19.50
CA SER A 111 8.92 -19.15 -20.49
C SER A 111 8.11 -20.24 -19.81
#